data_AF-A0A1V6D3B4-F1
#
_entry.id   AF-A0A1V6D3B4-F1
#
_cell.length_a   1.000
_cell.length_b   1.000
_cell.length_c   1.000
_cell.angle_alpha   90.00
_cell.angle_beta   90.00
_cell.angle_gamma   90.00
#
_symmetry.space_group_name_H-M   'P 1'
#
loop_
_entity.id
_entity.type
_entity.pdbx_description
1 polymer ?
#
loop_
_entity_poly.entity_id
_entity_poly.type
_entity_poly.pdbx_seq_one_letter_code
_entity_poly.pdbx_strand_id
1 'polypeptide(L)'
;MSGAYDVLSVAGTGLGYPTALYVNGANLVVTTVAGTIAENTVLDLLDADRICGEFETISLPGDRLSWDLSQLYTTGEITAVPEPATMALLGLAIVGMGGYVRRRRAA
;
A
#
# COMPACT_ATOMS: atom_id res chain seq x y z
N MET A 1 -5.54 19.30 -1.56
CA MET A 1 -5.36 19.15 -0.11
C MET A 1 -4.33 18.05 0.08
N SER A 2 -3.09 18.40 0.40
CA SER A 2 -1.98 17.45 0.57
C SER A 2 -2.09 16.87 1.98
N GLY A 3 -2.35 15.56 2.11
CA GLY A 3 -2.28 14.88 3.40
C GLY A 3 -0.84 14.93 3.92
N ALA A 4 -0.65 15.35 5.17
CA ALA A 4 0.64 15.28 5.83
C ALA A 4 0.85 13.83 6.30
N TYR A 5 1.78 13.13 5.67
CA TYR A 5 2.33 11.86 6.14
C TYR A 5 3.68 12.13 6.83
N ASP A 6 3.99 11.34 7.85
CA ASP A 6 5.24 11.42 8.60
C ASP A 6 6.16 10.29 8.11
N VAL A 7 7.41 10.63 7.75
CA VAL A 7 8.40 9.68 7.21
C VAL A 7 9.45 9.42 8.27
N LEU A 8 9.66 8.15 8.62
CA LEU A 8 10.76 7.79 9.50
C LEU A 8 12.07 7.77 8.71
N SER A 9 12.83 8.86 8.78
CA SER A 9 14.18 8.95 8.22
C SER A 9 15.21 8.44 9.23
N VAL A 10 15.97 7.40 8.87
CA VAL A 10 17.16 7.02 9.65
C VAL A 10 18.37 7.76 9.08
N ALA A 11 18.83 8.78 9.80
CA ALA A 11 20.01 9.53 9.38
C ALA A 11 21.25 8.61 9.32
N GLY A 12 21.84 8.48 8.13
CA GLY A 12 23.13 7.84 7.96
C GLY A 12 24.23 8.56 8.74
N THR A 13 25.27 7.83 9.15
CA THR A 13 26.36 8.35 10.00
C THR A 13 27.28 9.38 9.29
N GLY A 14 26.92 9.86 8.09
CA GLY A 14 27.72 10.80 7.30
C GLY A 14 28.94 10.20 6.61
N LEU A 15 29.11 8.87 6.65
CA LEU A 15 30.31 8.17 6.19
C LEU A 15 30.12 7.36 4.88
N GLY A 16 28.99 7.51 4.18
CA GLY A 16 28.72 6.81 2.92
C GLY A 16 28.46 5.30 3.06
N TYR A 17 28.15 4.84 4.29
CA TYR A 17 27.66 3.47 4.51
C TYR A 17 26.17 3.39 4.24
N PRO A 18 25.69 2.25 3.68
CA PRO A 18 24.26 2.06 3.50
C PRO A 18 23.54 2.09 4.85
N THR A 19 22.45 2.85 4.94
CA THR A 19 21.60 2.89 6.12
C THR A 19 20.80 1.59 6.25
N ALA A 20 21.13 0.78 7.26
CA ALA A 20 20.37 -0.41 7.57
C ALA A 20 19.35 -0.14 8.69
N LEU A 21 18.07 -0.30 8.38
CA LEU A 21 16.98 -0.26 9.37
C LEU A 21 16.65 -1.69 9.81
N TYR A 22 16.85 -1.99 11.09
CA TYR A 22 16.52 -3.29 11.67
C TYR A 22 15.14 -3.21 12.34
N VAL A 23 14.17 -3.99 11.85
CA VAL A 23 12.75 -3.91 12.27
C VAL A 23 12.26 -5.17 13.00
N ASN A 24 13.13 -6.15 13.25
CA ASN A 24 12.76 -7.40 13.90
C ASN A 24 12.19 -7.15 15.31
N GLY A 25 10.92 -7.50 15.53
CA GLY A 25 10.19 -7.25 16.77
C GLY A 25 9.63 -5.82 16.91
N ALA A 26 9.68 -5.02 15.85
CA ALA A 26 9.12 -3.67 15.82
C ALA A 26 7.68 -3.68 15.31
N ASN A 27 6.89 -2.68 15.73
CA ASN A 27 5.52 -2.50 15.27
C ASN A 27 5.45 -1.27 14.36
N LEU A 28 4.91 -1.46 13.15
CA LEU A 28 4.62 -0.36 12.22
C LEU A 28 3.19 0.12 12.46
N VAL A 29 3.03 1.35 12.92
CA VAL A 29 1.72 1.98 13.10
C VAL A 29 1.66 3.23 12.27
N VAL A 30 0.86 3.21 11.21
CA VAL A 30 0.62 4.34 10.33
C VAL A 30 -0.74 4.92 10.66
N THR A 31 -0.81 6.23 10.90
CA THR A 31 -2.06 6.92 11.22
C THR A 31 -2.23 8.14 10.35
N THR A 32 -3.42 8.31 9.78
CA THR A 32 -3.76 9.51 9.03
C THR A 32 -3.98 10.67 10.00
N VAL A 33 -3.12 11.69 9.94
CA VAL A 33 -3.23 12.88 10.81
C VAL A 33 -4.34 13.82 10.34
N ALA A 34 -4.52 13.94 9.02
CA ALA A 34 -5.61 14.71 8.42
C ALA A 34 -5.88 14.28 6.96
N GLY A 35 -7.14 14.40 6.53
CA GLY A 35 -7.56 14.13 5.15
C GLY A 35 -8.00 12.68 4.90
N THR A 36 -8.33 12.39 3.64
CA THR A 36 -8.68 11.05 3.17
C THR A 36 -7.59 10.60 2.21
N ILE A 37 -7.08 9.38 2.41
CA ILE A 37 -6.15 8.76 1.49
C ILE A 37 -6.95 8.31 0.27
N ALA A 38 -6.55 8.76 -0.92
CA ALA A 38 -7.19 8.34 -2.16
C ALA A 38 -6.72 6.94 -2.56
N GLU A 39 -7.54 6.23 -3.34
CA GLU A 39 -7.11 4.99 -3.98
C GLU A 39 -5.88 5.23 -4.87
N ASN A 40 -5.01 4.22 -4.97
CA ASN A 40 -3.73 4.23 -5.70
C ASN A 40 -2.71 5.26 -5.18
N THR A 41 -2.89 5.77 -3.95
CA THR A 41 -1.86 6.61 -3.31
C THR A 41 -0.70 5.73 -2.88
N VAL A 42 0.51 6.12 -3.27
CA VAL A 42 1.77 5.55 -2.76
C VAL A 42 2.20 6.37 -1.55
N LEU A 43 2.46 5.70 -0.43
CA LEU A 43 3.03 6.27 0.77
C LEU A 43 4.45 5.76 0.93
N ASP A 44 5.41 6.68 0.88
CA ASP A 44 6.79 6.43 1.27
C ASP A 44 6.90 6.61 2.78
N LEU A 45 7.18 5.52 3.50
CA LEU A 45 7.18 5.49 4.97
C LEU A 45 8.57 5.42 5.56
N LEU A 46 9.52 4.78 4.86
CA LEU A 46 10.83 4.41 5.39
C LEU A 46 11.92 4.85 4.43
N ASP A 47 12.78 5.77 4.86
CA ASP A 47 13.96 6.19 4.11
C ASP A 47 15.20 5.44 4.65
N ALA A 48 15.47 4.26 4.09
CA ALA A 48 16.60 3.41 4.44
C ALA A 48 17.12 2.60 3.23
N ASP A 49 18.45 2.50 3.07
CA ASP A 49 19.08 1.74 1.98
C ASP A 49 18.86 0.22 2.10
N ARG A 50 18.66 -0.28 3.33
CA ARG A 50 18.39 -1.70 3.56
C ARG A 50 17.48 -1.92 4.77
N ILE A 51 16.37 -2.60 4.57
CA ILE A 51 15.48 -3.02 5.65
C ILE A 51 15.82 -4.47 6.02
N CYS A 52 15.97 -4.74 7.31
CA CYS A 52 16.40 -6.04 7.84
C CYS A 52 15.44 -6.55 8.92
N GLY A 53 14.91 -7.74 8.72
CA GLY A 53 13.89 -8.32 9.60
C GLY A 53 12.47 -8.03 9.12
N GLU A 54 11.50 -8.39 9.94
CA GLU A 54 10.07 -8.21 9.66
C GLU A 54 9.42 -7.48 10.84
N PHE A 55 8.45 -6.62 10.55
CA PHE A 55 7.62 -6.03 11.60
C PHE A 55 6.79 -7.14 12.26
N GLU A 56 6.70 -7.10 13.58
CA GLU A 56 5.87 -8.04 14.35
C GLU A 56 4.38 -7.77 14.13
N THR A 57 4.00 -6.49 14.11
CA THR A 57 2.64 -6.07 13.76
C THR A 57 2.65 -4.85 12.83
N ILE A 58 1.68 -4.81 11.92
CA ILE A 58 1.49 -3.73 10.95
C ILE A 58 0.05 -3.23 11.09
N SER A 59 -0.11 -1.98 11.52
CA SER A 59 -1.39 -1.29 11.65
C SER A 59 -1.42 -0.12 10.68
N LEU A 60 -2.35 -0.19 9.71
CA LEU A 60 -2.47 0.78 8.63
C LEU A 60 -3.82 1.49 8.71
N PRO A 61 -3.91 2.75 8.28
CA PRO A 61 -5.14 3.51 8.36
C PRO A 61 -6.11 3.14 7.23
N GLY A 62 -7.40 3.30 7.48
CA GLY A 62 -8.43 3.24 6.45
C GLY A 62 -9.05 1.86 6.27
N ASP A 63 -10.23 1.67 6.84
CA ASP A 63 -10.96 0.39 6.85
C ASP A 63 -11.59 0.02 5.48
N ARG A 64 -11.57 0.96 4.53
CA ARG A 64 -12.19 0.88 3.19
C ARG A 64 -11.17 0.76 2.06
N LEU A 65 -9.90 0.61 2.42
CA LEU A 65 -8.79 0.49 1.49
C LEU A 65 -8.06 -0.80 1.80
N SER A 66 -7.59 -1.48 0.76
CA SER A 66 -6.62 -2.56 0.91
C SER A 66 -5.23 -2.00 0.66
N TRP A 67 -4.22 -2.58 1.29
CA TRP A 67 -2.84 -2.10 1.22
C TRP A 67 -1.95 -3.14 0.57
N ASP A 68 -1.19 -2.72 -0.43
CA ASP A 68 -0.09 -3.50 -0.99
C ASP A 68 1.19 -3.21 -0.21
N LEU A 69 1.74 -4.26 0.39
CA LEU A 69 2.96 -4.25 1.22
C LEU A 69 4.16 -4.89 0.50
N SER A 70 4.02 -5.26 -0.77
CA SER A 70 5.09 -5.94 -1.52
C SER A 70 6.39 -5.14 -1.57
N GLN A 71 6.30 -3.81 -1.51
CA GLN A 71 7.43 -2.91 -1.56
C GLN A 71 7.95 -2.46 -0.18
N LEU A 72 7.22 -2.73 0.91
CA LEU A 72 7.54 -2.21 2.25
C LEU A 72 8.95 -2.56 2.72
N TYR A 73 9.40 -3.80 2.48
CA TYR A 73 10.73 -4.26 2.91
C TYR A 73 11.83 -4.06 1.86
N THR A 74 11.48 -3.56 0.67
CA THR A 74 12.42 -3.33 -0.43
C THR A 74 12.72 -1.85 -0.59
N THR A 75 11.68 -1.02 -0.69
CA THR A 75 11.78 0.42 -0.91
C THR A 75 11.20 1.25 0.23
N GLY A 76 10.54 0.63 1.21
CA GLY A 76 9.88 1.39 2.29
C GLY A 76 8.50 1.93 1.93
N GLU A 77 7.98 1.57 0.77
CA GLU A 77 6.72 2.10 0.23
C GLU A 77 5.55 1.14 0.43
N ILE A 78 4.36 1.71 0.63
CA ILE A 78 3.08 0.98 0.60
C ILE A 78 2.10 1.68 -0.33
N THR A 79 1.23 0.91 -0.99
CA THR A 79 0.25 1.46 -1.93
C THR A 79 -1.18 1.15 -1.50
N ALA A 80 -2.05 2.15 -1.49
CA ALA A 80 -3.48 1.96 -1.30
C ALA A 80 -4.09 1.36 -2.57
N VAL A 81 -4.60 0.13 -2.54
CA VAL A 81 -5.25 -0.54 -3.67
C VAL A 81 -6.78 -0.57 -3.48
N PRO A 82 -7.56 -0.42 -4.58
CA PRO A 82 -9.02 -0.51 -4.52
C PRO A 82 -9.46 -1.88 -3.99
N GLU A 83 -10.57 -1.90 -3.23
CA GLU A 83 -11.06 -3.12 -2.60
C GLU A 83 -11.16 -4.30 -3.59
N PRO A 84 -10.66 -5.50 -3.23
CA PRO A 84 -10.70 -6.68 -4.10
C PRO A 84 -12.11 -7.03 -4.60
N ALA A 85 -13.15 -6.70 -3.81
CA ALA A 85 -14.54 -6.89 -4.18
C ALA A 85 -14.96 -6.03 -5.38
N THR A 86 -14.44 -4.81 -5.50
CA THR A 86 -14.74 -3.91 -6.62
C THR A 86 -14.16 -4.45 -7.92
N MET A 87 -12.96 -5.01 -7.88
CA MET A 87 -12.34 -5.68 -9.04
C MET A 87 -13.10 -6.97 -9.41
N ALA A 88 -13.53 -7.74 -8.42
CA ALA A 88 -14.35 -8.92 -8.64
C ALA A 88 -15.71 -8.56 -9.28
N LEU A 89 -16.39 -7.52 -8.77
CA LEU A 89 -17.65 -7.02 -9.32
C LEU A 89 -17.50 -6.46 -10.73
N LEU A 90 -16.42 -5.74 -11.01
CA LEU A 90 -16.12 -5.24 -12.36
C LEU A 90 -15.92 -6.41 -13.33
N GLY A 91 -15.16 -7.43 -12.93
CA GLY A 91 -15.00 -8.66 -13.71
C GLY A 91 -16.34 -9.37 -13.94
N LEU A 92 -17.18 -9.46 -12.91
CA LEU A 92 -18.51 -10.08 -13.02
C LEU A 92 -19.45 -9.28 -13.92
N ALA A 93 -19.38 -7.95 -13.88
CA ALA A 93 -20.12 -7.07 -14.78
C ALA A 93 -19.69 -7.26 -16.24
N ILE A 94 -18.39 -7.34 -16.51
CA ILE A 94 -17.85 -7.59 -17.86
C ILE A 94 -18.27 -8.97 -18.37
N VAL A 95 -18.16 -10.01 -17.55
CA VAL A 95 -18.56 -11.39 -17.91
C VAL A 95 -20.07 -11.48 -18.13
N GLY A 96 -20.87 -10.89 -17.23
CA GLY A 96 -22.32 -10.85 -17.34
C GLY A 96 -22.79 -10.10 -18.59
N MET A 97 -22.19 -8.94 -18.88
CA MET A 97 -22.51 -8.14 -20.07
C MET A 97 -22.01 -8.81 -21.36
N GLY A 98 -20.82 -9.40 -21.36
CA GLY A 98 -20.29 -10.16 -22.50
C GLY A 98 -21.13 -11.39 -22.83
N GLY A 99 -21.58 -12.12 -21.81
CA GLY A 99 -22.53 -13.23 -21.96
C GLY A 99 -23.90 -12.76 -22.45
N TYR A 100 -24.39 -11.63 -21.93
CA TYR A 100 -25.68 -11.05 -22.33
C TYR A 100 -25.70 -10.57 -23.78
N VAL A 101 -24.64 -9.89 -24.24
CA VAL A 101 -24.51 -9.43 -25.63
C VAL A 101 -24.43 -10.61 -26.60
N ARG A 102 -23.71 -11.69 -26.26
CA ARG A 102 -23.71 -12.92 -27.07
C ARG A 102 -25.10 -13.54 -27.18
N ARG A 103 -25.85 -13.57 -26.08
CA ARG A 103 -27.21 -14.12 -26.06
C ARG A 103 -28.15 -13.31 -26.96
N ARG A 104 -27.99 -11.98 -27.01
CA ARG A 104 -28.77 -11.09 -27.88
C ARG A 104 -28.40 -11.15 -29.37
N ARG A 105 -27.21 -11.64 -29.72
CA ARG A 105 -26.82 -11.86 -31.13
C ARG A 105 -27.18 -13.26 -31.63
N ALA A 106 -27.47 -14.19 -30.73
CA ALA A 106 -27.88 -15.55 -31.05
C ALA A 106 -29.41 -15.75 -31.05
N ALA A 107 -30.17 -14.75 -30.62
CA ALA A 107 -31.62 -14.65 -30.75
C ALA A 107 -31.97 -13.68 -31.88
#